data_AF-A0AAD9DC09-F1
#
_entry.id   AF-A0AAD9DC09-F1
#
_cell.length_a   1.000
_cell.length_b   1.000
_cell.length_c   1.000
_cell.angle_alpha   90.00
_cell.angle_beta   90.00
_cell.angle_gamma   90.00
#
_symmetry.space_group_name_H-M   'P 1'
#
loop_
_entity.id
_entity.type
_entity.pdbx_description
1 polymer ?
#
loop_
_entity_poly.entity_id
_entity_poly.type
_entity_poly.pdbx_seq_one_letter_code
_entity_poly.pdbx_strand_id
1 'polypeptide(L)'
;MLIQNNTIHLINTFKLCRQRNNSTTYHIPNILTQQHFLSQELIMAAETPTNNFIAIPDLQSVNASIGEILSSPLSLFQSSCGASTSTVGQLQDKISSLDLSLTIPEHPELRALGYSIGTNSFSGKYNLVLPDLQAAAEMAVGGSISIAVGVLFAAMLYHFVLPSREESSTSPTKTRTLLIGSLICVISIMPYVLFDVVGIQNTAARFSVMAPFILYLFRTFEAAAGFVPRGADESFRRYCTYFATPAELLFEQRVTRKEMIQSSMDVMKCAAIMSIVCTILSPSGYTPFGAISAGEFYEPVTVENYLNPRHLGNCFAIAFFFQSGLALGTAAIGNLVQILTGYKVLRAMKNPMLEATSPSDFWGKRWNLLVHVVLKRGVYKPVRRYASALIASLAVFVASGLFHEWVVHAVFLYNKQSEGVVLGSNTAFFVWNFVVIACERMLVATKGVQSLKKVLPRFMVTVMIIMSSLPAAHWFGGPYLNGNFFSDYETFVPMIRKM
;
A
#
# COMPACT_ATOMS: atom_id res chain seq x y z
N MET A 1 -13.51 36.56 -27.98
CA MET A 1 -12.79 36.63 -29.28
C MET A 1 -11.28 36.74 -29.02
N LEU A 2 -10.69 35.70 -28.41
CA LEU A 2 -9.26 35.62 -28.05
C LEU A 2 -8.84 34.16 -27.76
N ILE A 3 -9.46 33.19 -28.45
CA ILE A 3 -9.18 31.74 -28.31
C ILE A 3 -8.87 31.08 -29.68
N GLN A 4 -8.88 31.82 -30.79
CA GLN A 4 -8.58 31.27 -32.13
C GLN A 4 -7.11 31.38 -32.57
N ASN A 5 -6.25 32.14 -31.89
CA ASN A 5 -4.88 32.41 -32.37
C ASN A 5 -3.82 31.38 -31.93
N ASN A 6 -4.07 30.53 -30.93
CA ASN A 6 -3.06 29.55 -30.47
C ASN A 6 -3.09 28.21 -31.20
N THR A 7 -4.13 27.94 -32.01
CA THR A 7 -4.24 26.68 -32.78
C THR A 7 -3.53 26.76 -34.13
N ILE A 8 -3.34 27.96 -34.68
CA ILE A 8 -2.68 28.17 -35.99
C ILE A 8 -1.14 28.07 -35.86
N HIS A 9 -0.57 28.36 -34.69
CA HIS A 9 0.88 28.33 -34.49
C HIS A 9 1.45 26.91 -34.33
N LEU A 10 0.65 25.92 -33.91
CA LEU A 10 1.09 24.52 -33.78
C LEU A 10 1.11 23.76 -35.11
N ILE A 11 0.26 24.15 -36.07
CA ILE A 11 0.13 23.46 -37.37
C ILE A 11 1.23 23.91 -38.36
N ASN A 12 1.73 25.14 -38.25
CA ASN A 12 2.81 25.63 -39.12
C ASN A 12 4.19 25.08 -38.75
N THR A 13 4.44 24.79 -37.47
CA THR A 13 5.72 24.21 -37.01
C THR A 13 5.87 22.74 -37.44
N PHE A 14 4.76 22.01 -37.62
CA PHE A 14 4.78 20.62 -38.09
C PHE A 14 4.90 20.47 -39.63
N LYS A 15 4.61 21.52 -40.40
CA LYS A 15 4.80 21.53 -41.87
C LYS A 15 6.24 21.87 -42.30
N LEU A 16 6.99 22.61 -41.48
CA LEU A 16 8.38 23.01 -41.81
C LEU A 16 9.43 21.91 -41.55
N CYS A 17 9.13 20.87 -40.77
CA CYS A 17 10.02 19.71 -40.59
C CYS A 17 9.81 18.57 -41.60
N ARG A 18 8.82 18.67 -42.50
CA ARG A 18 8.50 17.60 -43.47
C ARG A 18 8.95 17.90 -44.91
N GLN A 19 9.77 18.93 -45.12
CA GLN A 19 10.14 19.43 -46.45
C GLN A 19 11.66 19.61 -46.68
N ARG A 20 12.50 18.76 -46.07
CA ARG A 20 13.90 18.65 -46.48
C ARG A 20 14.36 17.19 -46.51
N ASN A 21 14.80 16.78 -47.71
CA ASN A 21 15.47 15.54 -48.09
C ASN A 21 14.60 14.36 -48.52
N ASN A 22 14.15 14.44 -49.78
CA ASN A 22 14.10 13.30 -50.68
C ASN A 22 15.07 13.55 -51.86
N SER A 23 15.69 12.48 -52.34
CA SER A 23 16.51 12.31 -53.56
C SER A 23 18.01 12.64 -53.50
N THR A 24 18.81 11.66 -53.09
CA THR A 24 19.85 11.08 -53.97
C THR A 24 20.14 9.63 -53.56
N THR A 25 20.11 8.76 -54.57
CA THR A 25 20.08 7.30 -54.57
C THR A 25 21.47 6.68 -54.37
N TYR A 26 21.64 5.69 -53.49
CA TYR A 26 22.72 4.69 -53.62
C TYR A 26 22.29 3.34 -53.01
N HIS A 27 22.78 2.27 -53.66
CA HIS A 27 22.44 0.86 -53.55
C HIS A 27 22.43 0.24 -52.14
N ILE A 28 21.48 -0.67 -51.93
CA ILE A 28 21.38 -1.59 -50.79
C ILE A 28 22.19 -2.86 -51.08
N PRO A 29 23.05 -3.31 -50.15
CA PRO A 29 23.26 -4.74 -49.92
C PRO A 29 22.81 -5.16 -48.52
N ASN A 30 22.22 -6.35 -48.47
CA ASN A 30 21.77 -7.10 -47.30
C ASN A 30 22.76 -7.08 -46.12
N ILE A 31 22.29 -6.68 -44.93
CA ILE A 31 22.97 -6.90 -43.65
C ILE A 31 22.09 -7.85 -42.82
N LEU A 32 22.15 -9.12 -43.17
CA LEU A 32 21.66 -10.25 -42.35
C LEU A 32 22.85 -11.10 -41.83
N THR A 33 24.05 -10.50 -41.81
CA THR A 33 25.33 -11.16 -41.52
C THR A 33 26.15 -10.42 -40.46
N GLN A 34 25.49 -9.69 -39.55
CA GLN A 34 26.17 -8.95 -38.47
C GLN A 34 25.57 -9.15 -37.07
N GLN A 35 24.64 -10.10 -36.90
CA GLN A 35 24.14 -10.51 -35.58
C GLN A 35 24.77 -11.81 -35.05
N HIS A 36 25.57 -12.50 -35.87
CA HIS A 36 26.20 -13.79 -35.48
C HIS A 36 27.67 -13.68 -35.09
N PHE A 37 28.26 -12.48 -35.14
CA PHE A 37 29.69 -12.26 -34.84
C PHE A 37 29.96 -11.61 -33.47
N LEU A 38 28.94 -11.13 -32.76
CA LEU A 38 29.09 -10.50 -31.43
C LEU A 38 28.80 -11.45 -30.26
N SER A 39 28.36 -12.68 -30.52
CA SER A 39 28.06 -13.70 -29.50
C SER A 39 29.18 -14.73 -29.30
N GLN A 40 30.31 -14.63 -30.01
CA GLN A 40 31.45 -15.56 -29.87
C GLN A 40 32.73 -14.95 -29.28
N GLU A 41 32.90 -13.62 -29.24
CA GLU A 41 34.10 -12.99 -28.64
C GLU A 41 34.00 -12.78 -27.11
N LEU A 42 32.83 -12.92 -26.50
CA LEU A 42 32.65 -12.76 -25.05
C LEU A 42 32.85 -14.05 -24.24
N ILE A 43 33.14 -15.18 -24.90
CA ILE A 43 33.30 -16.50 -24.26
C ILE A 43 34.76 -17.02 -24.30
N MET A 44 35.69 -16.34 -24.99
CA MET A 44 37.09 -16.77 -25.11
C MET A 44 38.13 -15.93 -24.34
N ALA A 45 37.72 -15.08 -23.40
CA ALA A 45 38.65 -14.25 -22.60
C ALA A 45 38.77 -14.68 -21.13
N ALA A 46 38.46 -15.94 -20.81
CA ALA A 46 38.55 -16.49 -19.46
C ALA A 46 39.40 -17.75 -19.43
N GLU A 47 40.71 -17.63 -19.64
CA GLU A 47 41.65 -18.68 -19.21
C GLU A 47 43.10 -18.16 -19.08
N THR A 48 43.63 -18.36 -17.87
CA THR A 48 45.01 -18.31 -17.36
C THR A 48 45.55 -17.03 -16.68
N PRO A 49 46.30 -17.20 -15.56
CA PRO A 49 46.49 -16.17 -14.54
C PRO A 49 47.94 -15.64 -14.50
N THR A 50 48.13 -14.33 -14.38
CA THR A 50 49.42 -13.76 -14.01
C THR A 50 49.31 -13.01 -12.69
N ASN A 51 49.90 -13.62 -11.66
CA ASN A 51 50.18 -13.04 -10.35
C ASN A 51 50.88 -11.69 -10.47
N ASN A 52 50.30 -10.65 -9.85
CA ASN A 52 51.02 -9.54 -9.22
C ASN A 52 50.06 -8.82 -8.26
N PHE A 53 49.93 -9.38 -7.06
CA PHE A 53 49.28 -8.72 -5.93
C PHE A 53 50.22 -7.68 -5.34
N ILE A 54 49.85 -6.41 -5.43
CA ILE A 54 50.21 -5.42 -4.40
C ILE A 54 49.24 -5.67 -3.25
N ALA A 55 49.76 -6.17 -2.13
CA ALA A 55 48.98 -6.45 -0.93
C ALA A 55 48.50 -5.14 -0.29
N ILE A 56 47.18 -4.91 -0.29
CA ILE A 56 46.52 -4.00 0.65
C ILE A 56 45.94 -4.91 1.74
N PRO A 57 46.45 -4.87 2.99
CA PRO A 57 45.82 -5.60 4.08
C PRO A 57 44.50 -4.91 4.49
N ASP A 58 43.56 -5.72 4.99
CA ASP A 58 42.43 -5.30 5.83
C ASP A 58 41.13 -4.76 5.21
N LEU A 59 40.53 -5.51 4.28
CA LEU A 59 39.07 -5.42 4.01
C LEU A 59 38.24 -6.53 4.67
N GLN A 60 38.85 -7.67 5.04
CA GLN A 60 38.18 -8.75 5.76
C GLN A 60 38.06 -8.49 7.27
N SER A 61 39.04 -7.81 7.88
CA SER A 61 39.00 -7.46 9.31
C SER A 61 37.98 -6.37 9.62
N VAL A 62 37.69 -5.46 8.69
CA VAL A 62 36.62 -4.45 8.83
C VAL A 62 35.23 -5.10 8.73
N ASN A 63 35.03 -6.07 7.84
CA ASN A 63 33.77 -6.83 7.74
C ASN A 63 33.54 -7.77 8.93
N ALA A 64 34.61 -8.40 9.45
CA ALA A 64 34.54 -9.20 10.67
C ALA A 64 34.28 -8.33 11.91
N SER A 65 34.92 -7.17 12.00
CA SER A 65 34.74 -6.20 13.09
C SER A 65 33.31 -5.65 13.14
N ILE A 66 32.71 -5.26 12.01
CA ILE A 66 31.32 -4.77 11.97
C ILE A 66 30.33 -5.91 12.30
N GLY A 67 30.59 -7.12 11.78
CA GLY A 67 29.81 -8.31 12.10
C GLY A 67 29.85 -8.67 13.59
N GLU A 68 31.01 -8.62 14.22
CA GLU A 68 31.18 -8.88 15.67
C GLU A 68 30.56 -7.77 16.54
N ILE A 69 30.73 -6.49 16.17
CA ILE A 69 30.16 -5.34 16.88
C ILE A 69 28.62 -5.35 16.82
N LEU A 70 28.03 -5.78 15.70
CA LEU A 70 26.58 -5.92 15.57
C LEU A 70 26.04 -7.25 16.12
N SER A 71 26.84 -8.31 16.17
CA SER A 71 26.37 -9.62 16.63
C SER A 71 25.97 -9.65 18.10
N SER A 72 26.70 -8.93 18.97
CA SER A 72 26.47 -9.00 20.42
C SER A 72 25.21 -8.26 20.89
N PRO A 73 24.89 -7.04 20.38
CA PRO A 73 23.62 -6.40 20.69
C PRO A 73 22.44 -7.11 20.01
N LEU A 74 22.65 -7.64 18.80
CA LEU A 74 21.62 -8.36 18.06
C LEU A 74 21.29 -9.71 18.70
N SER A 75 22.29 -10.44 19.21
CA SER A 75 22.09 -11.69 19.93
C SER A 75 21.42 -11.46 21.29
N LEU A 76 21.78 -10.39 22.00
CA LEU A 76 21.11 -10.00 23.25
C LEU A 76 19.65 -9.59 22.99
N PHE A 77 19.40 -8.85 21.90
CA PHE A 77 18.06 -8.51 21.46
C PHE A 77 17.24 -9.76 21.08
N GLN A 78 17.80 -10.66 20.28
CA GLN A 78 17.18 -11.93 19.92
C GLN A 78 16.90 -12.81 21.15
N SER A 79 17.80 -12.85 22.13
CA SER A 79 17.58 -13.58 23.38
C SER A 79 16.45 -12.98 24.23
N SER A 80 16.35 -11.65 24.26
CA SER A 80 15.26 -10.94 24.96
C SER A 80 13.92 -11.10 24.24
N CYS A 81 13.91 -11.06 22.91
CA CYS A 81 12.76 -11.41 22.09
C CYS A 81 12.33 -12.87 22.34
N GLY A 82 13.29 -13.80 22.39
CA GLY A 82 13.07 -15.23 22.66
C GLY A 82 12.42 -15.52 24.01
N ALA A 83 12.88 -14.84 25.08
CA ALA A 83 12.28 -14.94 26.42
C ALA A 83 10.85 -14.36 26.48
N SER A 84 10.57 -13.32 25.70
CA SER A 84 9.21 -12.83 25.51
C SER A 84 8.36 -13.85 24.74
N THR A 85 8.91 -14.53 23.73
CA THR A 85 8.20 -15.54 22.94
C THR A 85 7.80 -16.75 23.79
N SER A 86 8.64 -17.19 24.73
CA SER A 86 8.29 -18.32 25.63
C SER A 86 7.12 -18.00 26.56
N THR A 87 7.01 -16.75 27.03
CA THR A 87 5.88 -16.30 27.86
C THR A 87 4.60 -16.15 27.05
N VAL A 88 4.72 -15.61 25.83
CA VAL A 88 3.59 -15.51 24.88
C VAL A 88 3.09 -16.89 24.48
N GLY A 89 3.98 -17.85 24.24
CA GLY A 89 3.63 -19.24 23.93
C GLY A 89 2.83 -19.90 25.05
N GLN A 90 3.26 -19.77 26.31
CA GLN A 90 2.51 -20.30 27.46
C GLN A 90 1.11 -19.68 27.60
N LEU A 91 0.96 -18.39 27.27
CA LEU A 91 -0.34 -17.73 27.27
C LEU A 91 -1.20 -18.19 26.08
N GLN A 92 -0.59 -18.37 24.91
CA GLN A 92 -1.25 -18.92 23.72
C GLN A 92 -1.80 -20.32 24.01
N ASP A 93 -1.03 -21.20 24.63
CA ASP A 93 -1.46 -22.55 25.01
C ASP A 93 -2.69 -22.51 25.93
N LYS A 94 -2.66 -21.62 26.93
CA LYS A 94 -3.81 -21.42 27.83
C LYS A 94 -5.05 -20.91 27.09
N ILE A 95 -4.89 -19.93 26.19
CA ILE A 95 -6.00 -19.37 25.42
C ILE A 95 -6.58 -20.40 24.47
N SER A 96 -5.72 -21.14 23.76
CA SER A 96 -6.12 -22.21 22.85
C SER A 96 -6.79 -23.39 23.56
N SER A 97 -6.53 -23.58 24.86
CA SER A 97 -7.19 -24.62 25.67
C SER A 97 -8.62 -24.27 26.13
N LEU A 98 -9.08 -23.03 25.94
CA LEU A 98 -10.44 -22.62 26.33
C LEU A 98 -11.47 -23.21 25.36
N ASP A 99 -12.40 -24.03 25.88
CA ASP A 99 -13.55 -24.49 25.10
C ASP A 99 -14.56 -23.35 24.96
N LEU A 100 -14.45 -22.60 23.86
CA LEU A 100 -15.36 -21.52 23.48
C LEU A 100 -16.36 -22.01 22.43
N SER A 101 -16.81 -23.25 22.55
CA SER A 101 -17.75 -23.83 21.62
C SER A 101 -19.21 -23.48 21.94
N LEU A 102 -19.97 -23.21 20.88
CA LEU A 102 -21.39 -22.95 20.90
C LEU A 102 -22.09 -23.99 20.01
N THR A 103 -23.00 -24.78 20.59
CA THR A 103 -23.82 -25.72 19.82
C THR A 103 -25.13 -25.05 19.45
N ILE A 104 -25.40 -24.91 18.15
CA ILE A 104 -26.69 -24.44 17.65
C ILE A 104 -27.58 -25.68 17.41
N PRO A 105 -28.68 -25.84 18.18
CA PRO A 105 -29.57 -27.00 18.05
C PRO A 105 -30.26 -27.05 16.68
N GLU A 106 -30.59 -28.26 16.24
CA GLU A 106 -31.35 -28.46 15.01
C GLU A 106 -32.77 -27.93 15.18
N HIS A 107 -33.17 -26.99 14.32
CA HIS A 107 -34.54 -26.50 14.26
C HIS A 107 -35.22 -27.02 12.99
N PRO A 108 -36.37 -27.72 13.12
CA PRO A 108 -37.02 -28.39 12.00
C PRO A 108 -37.59 -27.42 10.94
N GLU A 109 -37.80 -26.14 11.23
CA GLU A 109 -38.19 -25.13 10.23
C GLU A 109 -37.58 -23.75 10.55
N LEU A 110 -36.60 -23.32 9.74
CA LEU A 110 -36.12 -21.93 9.70
C LEU A 110 -36.67 -21.26 8.44
N ARG A 111 -37.72 -20.46 8.62
CA ARG A 111 -38.32 -19.64 7.55
C ARG A 111 -37.72 -18.24 7.60
N ALA A 112 -36.92 -17.87 6.60
CA ALA A 112 -36.49 -16.50 6.40
C ALA A 112 -37.09 -15.98 5.09
N LEU A 113 -37.77 -14.82 5.13
CA LEU A 113 -38.38 -14.18 3.96
C LEU A 113 -39.31 -15.12 3.14
N GLY A 114 -39.99 -16.06 3.79
CA GLY A 114 -40.94 -16.97 3.14
C GLY A 114 -40.32 -18.18 2.42
N TYR A 115 -39.00 -18.35 2.45
CA TYR A 115 -38.31 -19.52 1.89
C TYR A 115 -37.86 -20.47 3.00
N SER A 116 -38.03 -21.77 2.80
CA SER A 116 -37.45 -22.80 3.66
C SER A 116 -35.95 -22.89 3.39
N ILE A 117 -35.15 -22.46 4.37
CA ILE A 117 -33.71 -22.64 4.32
C ILE A 117 -33.43 -24.08 4.78
N GLY A 118 -32.67 -24.85 4.00
CA GLY A 118 -32.35 -26.25 4.28
C GLY A 118 -31.89 -26.44 5.74
N THR A 119 -32.61 -27.31 6.44
CA THR A 119 -32.70 -27.44 7.91
C THR A 119 -31.38 -27.75 8.63
N ASN A 120 -30.31 -28.05 7.89
CA ASN A 120 -29.01 -28.47 8.43
C ASN A 120 -27.85 -27.52 8.08
N SER A 121 -28.12 -26.39 7.42
CA SER A 121 -27.04 -25.49 6.98
C SER A 121 -26.39 -24.74 8.15
N PHE A 122 -27.20 -24.33 9.13
CA PHE A 122 -26.79 -23.51 10.27
C PHE A 122 -26.65 -24.28 11.59
N SER A 123 -27.21 -25.47 11.71
CA SER A 123 -27.02 -26.32 12.90
C SER A 123 -25.60 -26.89 12.94
N GLY A 124 -25.11 -27.12 14.15
CA GLY A 124 -23.77 -27.68 14.39
C GLY A 124 -23.04 -27.03 15.56
N LYS A 125 -21.85 -27.55 15.85
CA LYS A 125 -20.94 -27.01 16.85
C LYS A 125 -20.06 -25.94 16.20
N TYR A 126 -20.05 -24.74 16.77
CA TYR A 126 -19.19 -23.63 16.35
C TYR A 126 -18.14 -23.38 17.41
N ASN A 127 -16.94 -22.96 17.01
CA ASN A 127 -15.87 -22.55 17.89
C ASN A 127 -15.57 -21.06 17.70
N LEU A 128 -15.41 -20.32 18.79
CA LEU A 128 -14.81 -18.99 18.75
C LEU A 128 -13.28 -19.14 18.85
N VAL A 129 -12.61 -18.97 17.72
CA VAL A 129 -11.15 -18.96 17.62
C VAL A 129 -10.65 -17.56 17.97
N LEU A 130 -9.80 -17.48 18.99
CA LEU A 130 -9.21 -16.21 19.44
C LEU A 130 -7.97 -15.85 18.61
N PRO A 131 -7.59 -14.55 18.57
CA PRO A 131 -6.41 -14.10 17.84
C PRO A 131 -5.12 -14.81 18.29
N ASP A 132 -4.22 -15.01 17.34
CA ASP A 132 -2.88 -15.52 17.56
C ASP A 132 -2.03 -14.46 18.26
N LEU A 133 -1.68 -14.73 19.52
CA LEU A 133 -0.87 -13.83 20.34
C LEU A 133 0.57 -13.75 19.88
N GLN A 134 1.13 -14.82 19.30
CA GLN A 134 2.49 -14.79 18.78
C GLN A 134 2.57 -13.86 17.57
N ALA A 135 1.67 -14.03 16.60
CA ALA A 135 1.61 -13.14 15.44
C ALA A 135 1.36 -11.67 15.86
N ALA A 136 0.49 -11.45 16.84
CA ALA A 136 0.23 -10.12 17.41
C ALA A 136 1.48 -9.53 18.10
N ALA A 137 2.25 -10.34 18.83
CA ALA A 137 3.47 -9.90 19.49
C ALA A 137 4.57 -9.54 18.47
N GLU A 138 4.78 -10.38 17.45
CA GLU A 138 5.72 -10.11 16.35
C GLU A 138 5.39 -8.78 15.65
N MET A 139 4.10 -8.55 15.34
CA MET A 139 3.63 -7.30 14.76
C MET A 139 3.88 -6.10 15.70
N ALA A 140 3.63 -6.24 17.00
CA ALA A 140 3.82 -5.17 17.97
C ALA A 140 5.29 -4.80 18.18
N VAL A 141 6.18 -5.79 18.25
CA VAL A 141 7.64 -5.60 18.37
C VAL A 141 8.17 -4.95 17.09
N GLY A 142 7.87 -5.52 15.93
CA GLY A 142 8.27 -4.95 14.64
C GLY A 142 7.76 -3.52 14.46
N GLY A 143 6.49 -3.27 14.79
CA GLY A 143 5.89 -1.93 14.71
C GLY A 143 6.57 -0.90 15.63
N SER A 144 6.96 -1.32 16.83
CA SER A 144 7.65 -0.47 17.80
C SER A 144 9.07 -0.11 17.33
N ILE A 145 9.78 -1.06 16.72
CA ILE A 145 11.09 -0.80 16.09
C ILE A 145 10.93 0.13 14.89
N SER A 146 9.94 -0.10 14.02
CA SER A 146 9.63 0.80 12.89
C SER A 146 9.42 2.24 13.37
N ILE A 147 8.65 2.43 14.45
CA ILE A 147 8.38 3.75 15.05
C ILE A 147 9.67 4.38 15.59
N ALA A 148 10.51 3.63 16.30
CA ALA A 148 11.79 4.12 16.83
C ALA A 148 12.73 4.58 15.70
N VAL A 149 12.83 3.79 14.63
CA VAL A 149 13.59 4.15 13.42
C VAL A 149 13.02 5.42 12.76
N GLY A 150 11.69 5.56 12.72
CA GLY A 150 11.02 6.77 12.25
C GLY A 150 11.44 8.03 13.00
N VAL A 151 11.61 7.96 14.32
CA VAL A 151 12.09 9.09 15.14
C VAL A 151 13.52 9.47 14.79
N LEU A 152 14.39 8.50 14.50
CA LEU A 152 15.76 8.77 14.04
C LEU A 152 15.76 9.50 12.69
N PHE A 153 14.90 9.08 11.75
CA PHE A 153 14.72 9.79 10.48
C PHE A 153 14.18 11.21 10.69
N ALA A 154 13.22 11.39 11.59
CA ALA A 154 12.70 12.70 11.95
C ALA A 154 13.83 13.62 12.46
N ALA A 155 14.71 13.11 13.33
CA ALA A 155 15.81 13.90 13.86
C ALA A 155 16.79 14.35 12.77
N MET A 156 17.17 13.44 11.86
CA MET A 156 18.04 13.79 10.73
C MET A 156 17.39 14.84 9.81
N LEU A 157 16.12 14.66 9.45
CA LEU A 157 15.42 15.62 8.59
C LEU A 157 15.23 16.98 9.28
N TYR A 158 14.93 16.99 10.58
CA TYR A 158 14.72 18.22 11.34
C TYR A 158 16.00 19.06 11.44
N HIS A 159 17.16 18.45 11.66
CA HIS A 159 18.41 19.19 11.83
C HIS A 159 19.10 19.53 10.51
N PHE A 160 19.00 18.67 9.48
CA PHE A 160 19.80 18.82 8.27
C PHE A 160 19.00 19.26 7.03
N VAL A 161 17.66 19.17 7.04
CA VAL A 161 16.83 19.49 5.86
C VAL A 161 15.95 20.73 6.10
N LEU A 162 15.29 20.84 7.26
CA LEU A 162 14.38 21.96 7.54
C LEU A 162 15.04 23.35 7.72
N PRO A 163 16.19 23.51 8.42
CA PRO A 163 16.77 24.83 8.71
C PRO A 163 17.30 25.53 7.45
N SER A 164 17.77 24.77 6.47
CA SER A 164 18.23 25.27 5.16
C SER A 164 17.10 25.81 4.25
N ARG A 165 15.93 26.13 4.84
CA ARG A 165 14.78 26.77 4.20
C ARG A 165 14.73 28.28 4.48
N GLU A 166 15.23 28.71 5.63
CA GLU A 166 15.28 30.14 5.99
C GLU A 166 16.45 30.85 5.27
N GLU A 167 17.53 30.12 4.99
CA GLU A 167 18.71 30.62 4.28
C GLU A 167 18.63 30.38 2.76
N SER A 168 18.02 31.35 2.07
CA SER A 168 18.31 31.76 0.68
C SER A 168 17.65 31.06 -0.52
N SER A 169 17.34 31.94 -1.47
CA SER A 169 16.95 31.86 -2.89
C SER A 169 17.80 30.94 -3.80
N THR A 170 18.65 30.05 -3.28
CA THR A 170 19.58 29.25 -4.09
C THR A 170 19.20 27.77 -4.15
N SER A 171 19.58 27.11 -5.26
CA SER A 171 19.27 25.70 -5.51
C SER A 171 19.71 24.79 -4.35
N PRO A 172 19.06 23.62 -4.13
CA PRO A 172 19.45 22.69 -3.08
C PRO A 172 20.97 22.45 -3.05
N THR A 173 21.62 22.59 -1.89
CA THR A 173 23.03 22.21 -1.76
C THR A 173 23.19 20.74 -2.14
N LYS A 174 24.25 20.40 -2.89
CA LYS A 174 24.51 19.01 -3.33
C LYS A 174 24.46 18.02 -2.17
N THR A 175 24.98 18.42 -1.01
CA THR A 175 24.95 17.66 0.25
C THR A 175 23.53 17.35 0.73
N ARG A 176 22.59 18.31 0.62
CA ARG A 176 21.19 18.10 1.01
C ARG A 176 20.50 17.09 0.11
N THR A 177 20.70 17.19 -1.19
CA THR A 177 20.13 16.23 -2.17
C THR A 177 20.69 14.83 -1.95
N LEU A 178 22.00 14.71 -1.68
CA LEU A 178 22.65 13.44 -1.39
C LEU A 178 22.13 12.82 -0.08
N LEU A 179 21.95 13.63 0.97
CA LEU A 179 21.36 13.17 2.24
C LEU A 179 19.94 12.65 2.04
N ILE A 180 19.08 13.40 1.35
CA ILE A 180 17.70 12.99 1.07
C ILE A 180 17.67 11.68 0.27
N GLY A 181 18.49 11.58 -0.79
CA GLY A 181 18.62 10.35 -1.57
C GLY A 181 19.06 9.16 -0.73
N SER A 182 20.07 9.35 0.14
CA SER A 182 20.56 8.32 1.04
C SER A 182 19.49 7.87 2.04
N LEU A 183 18.76 8.81 2.64
CA LEU A 183 17.66 8.51 3.56
C LEU A 183 16.56 7.70 2.88
N ILE A 184 16.18 8.06 1.65
CA ILE A 184 15.20 7.31 0.86
C ILE A 184 15.66 5.87 0.66
N CYS A 185 16.92 5.65 0.27
CA CYS A 185 17.47 4.30 0.11
C CYS A 185 17.42 3.50 1.43
N VAL A 186 17.82 4.10 2.55
CA VAL A 186 17.78 3.44 3.86
C VAL A 186 16.34 3.12 4.26
N ILE A 187 15.40 4.06 4.12
CA ILE A 187 13.97 3.84 4.40
C ILE A 187 13.42 2.69 3.54
N SER A 188 13.83 2.57 2.28
CA SER A 188 13.37 1.52 1.38
C SER A 188 13.93 0.14 1.72
N ILE A 189 15.14 0.04 2.30
CA ILE A 189 15.81 -1.23 2.63
C ILE A 189 15.46 -1.70 4.06
N MET A 190 15.24 -0.78 5.00
CA MET A 190 15.01 -1.12 6.41
C MET A 190 13.90 -2.14 6.71
N PRO A 191 12.74 -2.14 6.01
CA PRO A 191 11.71 -3.16 6.24
C PRO A 191 12.21 -4.59 6.05
N TYR A 192 13.07 -4.81 5.05
CA TYR A 192 13.63 -6.12 4.74
C TYR A 192 14.53 -6.62 5.87
N VAL A 193 15.45 -5.75 6.33
CA VAL A 193 16.32 -6.02 7.49
C VAL A 193 15.47 -6.33 8.73
N LEU A 194 14.40 -5.57 8.93
CA LEU A 194 13.52 -5.76 10.08
C LEU A 194 12.76 -7.09 10.04
N PHE A 195 12.34 -7.54 8.86
CA PHE A 195 11.73 -8.87 8.69
C PHE A 195 12.68 -9.99 9.07
N ASP A 196 13.96 -9.88 8.71
CA ASP A 196 14.96 -10.90 9.02
C ASP A 196 15.38 -10.86 10.50
N VAL A 197 15.58 -9.67 11.07
CA VAL A 197 16.00 -9.50 12.47
C VAL A 197 14.92 -9.96 13.45
N VAL A 198 13.66 -9.62 13.19
CA VAL A 198 12.52 -10.02 14.04
C VAL A 198 12.01 -11.42 13.67
N GLY A 199 12.32 -11.91 12.47
CA GLY A 199 11.90 -13.23 12.00
C GLY A 199 10.42 -13.29 11.59
N ILE A 200 9.82 -12.16 11.18
CA ILE A 200 8.37 -12.05 10.94
C ILE A 200 7.98 -12.92 9.73
N GLN A 201 7.20 -13.97 9.96
CA GLN A 201 6.70 -14.84 8.89
C GLN A 201 5.30 -14.47 8.43
N ASN A 202 4.42 -14.02 9.32
CA ASN A 202 3.05 -13.67 8.93
C ASN A 202 3.04 -12.47 7.96
N THR A 203 2.41 -12.61 6.79
CA THR A 203 2.40 -11.57 5.74
C THR A 203 1.58 -10.34 6.13
N ALA A 204 0.50 -10.50 6.89
CA ALA A 204 -0.27 -9.38 7.42
C ALA A 204 0.52 -8.60 8.51
N ALA A 205 1.34 -9.28 9.31
CA ALA A 205 2.31 -8.65 10.22
C ALA A 205 3.37 -7.87 9.42
N ARG A 206 3.98 -8.49 8.39
CA ARG A 206 4.97 -7.81 7.52
C ARG A 206 4.38 -6.55 6.90
N PHE A 207 3.16 -6.62 6.36
CA PHE A 207 2.46 -5.46 5.81
C PHE A 207 2.28 -4.35 6.85
N SER A 208 1.87 -4.70 8.07
CA SER A 208 1.65 -3.74 9.16
C SER A 208 2.97 -3.08 9.61
N VAL A 209 4.04 -3.86 9.71
CA VAL A 209 5.39 -3.37 10.08
C VAL A 209 6.01 -2.50 8.99
N MET A 210 5.67 -2.74 7.73
CA MET A 210 6.09 -1.95 6.58
C MET A 210 5.33 -0.62 6.45
N ALA A 211 4.07 -0.55 6.89
CA ALA A 211 3.21 0.62 6.70
C ALA A 211 3.83 1.96 7.19
N PRO A 212 4.52 2.04 8.35
CA PRO A 212 5.22 3.26 8.76
C PRO A 212 6.30 3.71 7.79
N PHE A 213 7.06 2.80 7.18
CA PHE A 213 8.13 3.14 6.23
C PHE A 213 7.60 3.77 4.94
N ILE A 214 6.41 3.35 4.49
CA ILE A 214 5.70 4.03 3.39
C ILE A 214 5.46 5.51 3.75
N LEU A 215 4.99 5.76 4.98
CA LEU A 215 4.78 7.14 5.45
C LEU A 215 6.10 7.89 5.59
N TYR A 216 7.17 7.27 6.06
CA TYR A 216 8.49 7.92 6.19
C TYR A 216 9.03 8.35 4.83
N LEU A 217 8.85 7.51 3.81
CA LEU A 217 9.25 7.83 2.45
C LEU A 217 8.52 9.07 1.94
N PHE A 218 7.20 9.12 2.09
CA PHE A 218 6.44 10.30 1.69
C PHE A 218 6.75 11.54 2.52
N ARG A 219 6.84 11.41 3.84
CA ARG A 219 7.19 12.55 4.72
C ARG A 219 8.57 13.10 4.43
N THR A 220 9.50 12.24 3.97
CA THR A 220 10.80 12.66 3.44
C THR A 220 10.64 13.47 2.16
N PHE A 221 9.79 13.04 1.21
CA PHE A 221 9.47 13.84 0.02
C PHE A 221 8.76 15.16 0.37
N GLU A 222 7.86 15.17 1.35
CA GLU A 222 7.21 16.39 1.85
C GLU A 222 8.22 17.37 2.41
N ALA A 223 9.17 16.89 3.23
CA ALA A 223 10.27 17.68 3.77
C ALA A 223 11.17 18.23 2.65
N ALA A 224 11.58 17.37 1.72
CA ALA A 224 12.42 17.73 0.59
C ALA A 224 11.79 18.81 -0.30
N ALA A 225 10.47 18.74 -0.53
CA ALA A 225 9.75 19.68 -1.39
C ALA A 225 9.21 20.93 -0.67
N GLY A 226 9.36 21.00 0.65
CA GLY A 226 8.88 22.12 1.48
C GLY A 226 7.36 22.15 1.65
N PHE A 227 6.72 20.98 1.72
CA PHE A 227 5.27 20.82 1.89
C PHE A 227 4.89 20.12 3.21
N VAL A 228 5.78 20.14 4.20
CA VAL A 228 5.51 19.62 5.55
C VAL A 228 4.19 20.20 6.10
N PRO A 229 3.32 19.39 6.74
CA PRO A 229 2.11 19.88 7.39
C PRO A 229 2.36 21.04 8.35
N ARG A 230 1.44 22.02 8.34
CA ARG A 230 1.45 23.11 9.32
C ARG A 230 1.38 22.56 10.74
N GLY A 231 2.22 23.08 11.62
CA GLY A 231 2.30 22.67 13.02
C GLY A 231 3.23 21.49 13.30
N ALA A 232 3.64 20.73 12.29
CA ALA A 232 4.54 19.59 12.46
C ALA A 232 6.00 20.03 12.65
N ASP A 233 6.43 21.08 11.96
CA ASP A 233 7.80 21.63 11.99
C ASP A 233 8.03 22.72 13.06
N GLU A 234 7.00 23.11 13.82
CA GLU A 234 7.09 24.14 14.87
C GLU A 234 8.09 23.81 15.99
N SER A 235 8.36 22.53 16.25
CA SER A 235 9.37 22.11 17.23
C SER A 235 9.87 20.71 16.92
N PHE A 236 11.11 20.41 17.33
CA PHE A 236 11.71 19.08 17.21
C PHE A 236 10.79 17.97 17.75
N ARG A 237 10.17 18.22 18.92
CA ARG A 237 9.25 17.27 19.55
C ARG A 237 8.04 16.98 18.67
N ARG A 238 7.39 18.00 18.10
CA ARG A 238 6.22 17.80 17.23
C ARG A 238 6.59 17.08 15.94
N TYR A 239 7.76 17.34 15.40
CA TYR A 239 8.25 16.68 14.21
C TYR A 239 8.56 15.19 14.48
N CYS A 240 9.17 14.89 15.62
CA CYS A 240 9.35 13.51 16.08
C CYS A 240 8.00 12.81 16.30
N THR A 241 7.02 13.47 16.93
CA THR A 241 5.65 12.93 17.07
C THR A 241 4.99 12.69 15.72
N TYR A 242 5.20 13.58 14.74
CA TYR A 242 4.69 13.38 13.39
C TYR A 242 5.21 12.07 12.82
N PHE A 243 6.53 11.83 12.84
CA PHE A 243 7.12 10.58 12.36
C PHE A 243 6.77 9.35 13.20
N ALA A 244 6.71 9.49 14.53
CA ALA A 244 6.39 8.38 15.43
C ALA A 244 4.94 7.87 15.28
N THR A 245 4.04 8.67 14.69
CA THR A 245 2.63 8.30 14.54
C THR A 245 2.35 7.83 13.12
N PRO A 246 1.95 6.56 12.92
CA PRO A 246 1.49 6.04 11.64
C PRO A 246 0.06 6.50 11.32
N ALA A 247 -0.23 7.77 11.59
CA ALA A 247 -1.50 8.44 11.36
C ALA A 247 -1.25 9.90 10.99
N GLU A 248 -2.26 10.58 10.43
CA GLU A 248 -2.16 12.00 10.14
C GLU A 248 -2.76 12.81 11.31
N LEU A 249 -1.88 13.44 12.08
CA LEU A 249 -2.22 14.32 13.19
C LEU A 249 -2.73 15.68 12.69
N LEU A 250 -3.83 16.15 13.27
CA LEU A 250 -4.32 17.51 13.09
C LEU A 250 -3.79 18.37 14.26
N PHE A 251 -2.56 18.89 14.12
CA PHE A 251 -1.85 19.61 15.20
C PHE A 251 -2.60 20.84 15.76
N GLU A 252 -3.51 21.41 14.97
CA GLU A 252 -4.36 22.55 15.37
C GLU A 252 -5.61 22.15 16.17
N GLN A 253 -5.96 20.86 16.20
CA GLN A 253 -7.21 20.37 16.78
C GLN A 253 -6.97 19.39 17.92
N ARG A 254 -7.49 19.71 19.11
CA ARG A 254 -7.49 18.81 20.27
C ARG A 254 -8.71 17.90 20.24
N VAL A 255 -8.53 16.65 20.66
CA VAL A 255 -9.61 15.67 20.76
C VAL A 255 -10.42 15.92 22.04
N THR A 256 -11.74 15.88 21.95
CA THR A 256 -12.62 15.94 23.13
C THR A 256 -12.80 14.55 23.76
N ARG A 257 -13.18 14.48 25.05
CA ARG A 257 -13.49 13.21 25.71
C ARG A 257 -14.57 12.41 24.97
N LYS A 258 -15.60 13.09 24.46
CA LYS A 258 -16.68 12.45 23.68
C LYS A 258 -16.16 11.84 22.38
N GLU A 259 -15.31 12.55 21.65
CA GLU A 259 -14.69 12.03 20.43
C GLU A 259 -13.73 10.87 20.72
N MET A 260 -13.03 10.89 21.84
CA MET A 260 -12.15 9.79 22.26
C MET A 260 -12.96 8.52 22.55
N ILE A 261 -14.07 8.63 23.29
CA ILE A 261 -14.99 7.50 23.52
C ILE A 261 -15.56 7.00 22.19
N GLN A 262 -16.00 7.90 21.31
CA GLN A 262 -16.50 7.52 19.99
C GLN A 262 -15.43 6.80 19.18
N SER A 263 -14.18 7.25 19.23
CA SER A 263 -13.06 6.61 18.56
C SER A 263 -12.82 5.19 19.09
N SER A 264 -12.92 4.96 20.40
CA SER A 264 -12.81 3.61 20.97
C SER A 264 -13.99 2.71 20.57
N MET A 265 -15.21 3.26 20.50
CA MET A 265 -16.37 2.53 19.97
C MET A 265 -16.20 2.20 18.48
N ASP A 266 -15.61 3.10 17.70
CA ASP A 266 -15.36 2.87 16.27
C ASP A 266 -14.34 1.74 16.06
N VAL A 267 -13.33 1.59 16.92
CA VAL A 267 -12.42 0.43 16.93
C VAL A 267 -13.21 -0.86 17.13
N MET A 268 -14.06 -0.92 18.16
CA MET A 268 -14.86 -2.11 18.45
C MET A 268 -15.81 -2.46 17.30
N LYS A 269 -16.45 -1.46 16.68
CA LYS A 269 -17.31 -1.66 15.50
C LYS A 269 -16.52 -2.19 14.31
N CYS A 270 -15.35 -1.61 14.01
CA CYS A 270 -14.51 -2.08 12.91
C CYS A 270 -14.00 -3.50 13.16
N ALA A 271 -13.64 -3.82 14.40
CA ALA A 271 -13.18 -5.16 14.78
C ALA A 271 -14.31 -6.19 14.61
N ALA A 272 -15.53 -5.87 15.04
CA ALA A 272 -16.70 -6.73 14.85
C ALA A 272 -17.02 -6.95 13.36
N ILE A 273 -17.02 -5.88 12.55
CA ILE A 273 -17.24 -5.97 11.10
C ILE A 273 -16.16 -6.87 10.47
N MET A 274 -14.89 -6.64 10.80
CA MET A 274 -13.79 -7.42 10.25
C MET A 274 -13.86 -8.89 10.63
N SER A 275 -14.22 -9.19 11.88
CA SER A 275 -14.42 -10.57 12.38
C SER A 275 -15.53 -11.29 11.60
N ILE A 276 -16.65 -10.60 11.33
CA ILE A 276 -17.74 -11.13 10.50
C ILE A 276 -17.29 -11.35 9.06
N VAL A 277 -16.58 -10.38 8.47
CA VAL A 277 -16.07 -10.48 7.09
C VAL A 277 -15.13 -11.67 6.94
N CYS A 278 -14.14 -11.81 7.81
CA CYS A 278 -13.24 -12.96 7.77
C CYS A 278 -14.00 -14.27 7.99
N THR A 279 -14.90 -14.34 8.97
CA THR A 279 -15.73 -15.54 9.23
C THR A 279 -16.52 -15.99 8.00
N ILE A 280 -17.09 -15.05 7.25
CA ILE A 280 -17.88 -15.36 6.04
C ILE A 280 -16.98 -15.77 4.86
N LEU A 281 -15.84 -15.10 4.68
CA LEU A 281 -14.99 -15.30 3.49
C LEU A 281 -13.98 -16.44 3.63
N SER A 282 -13.50 -16.71 4.85
CA SER A 282 -12.47 -17.72 5.13
C SER A 282 -12.81 -19.12 4.59
N PRO A 283 -14.03 -19.68 4.76
CA PRO A 283 -14.37 -21.00 4.23
C PRO A 283 -14.26 -21.14 2.71
N SER A 284 -14.31 -20.02 1.98
CA SER A 284 -14.21 -19.97 0.52
C SER A 284 -12.80 -19.67 0.01
N GLY A 285 -11.79 -19.64 0.90
CA GLY A 285 -10.46 -19.14 0.56
C GLY A 285 -10.51 -17.71 0.02
N TYR A 286 -11.43 -16.88 0.54
CA TYR A 286 -11.68 -15.51 0.08
C TYR A 286 -12.15 -15.38 -1.38
N THR A 287 -12.64 -16.47 -1.97
CA THR A 287 -13.27 -16.50 -3.31
C THR A 287 -14.70 -17.06 -3.23
N PRO A 288 -15.65 -16.33 -2.62
CA PRO A 288 -16.98 -16.85 -2.29
C PRO A 288 -17.81 -17.29 -3.51
N PHE A 289 -17.46 -16.83 -4.72
CA PHE A 289 -18.14 -17.20 -5.96
C PHE A 289 -17.32 -18.18 -6.83
N GLY A 290 -16.27 -18.79 -6.27
CA GLY A 290 -15.39 -19.75 -6.93
C GLY A 290 -14.27 -19.13 -7.76
N ALA A 291 -13.31 -19.95 -8.19
CA ALA A 291 -12.18 -19.52 -9.01
C ALA A 291 -12.61 -19.21 -10.45
N ILE A 292 -12.11 -18.10 -11.00
CA ILE A 292 -12.41 -17.64 -12.36
C ILE A 292 -11.12 -17.08 -12.94
N SER A 293 -10.85 -17.40 -14.20
CA SER A 293 -9.74 -16.79 -14.93
C SER A 293 -10.21 -15.51 -15.61
N ALA A 294 -10.11 -14.39 -14.90
CA ALA A 294 -10.14 -13.07 -15.54
C ALA A 294 -8.80 -12.74 -16.23
N GLY A 295 -7.83 -13.65 -16.17
CA GLY A 295 -6.48 -13.47 -16.67
C GLY A 295 -5.65 -12.50 -15.82
N GLU A 296 -4.37 -12.45 -16.12
CA GLU A 296 -3.45 -11.47 -15.53
C GLU A 296 -3.48 -10.13 -16.28
N PHE A 297 -2.91 -9.08 -15.70
CA PHE A 297 -2.93 -7.73 -16.31
C PHE A 297 -2.23 -7.63 -17.68
N TYR A 298 -1.30 -8.55 -17.97
CA TYR A 298 -0.57 -8.64 -19.24
C TYR A 298 -1.25 -9.55 -20.26
N GLU A 299 -2.28 -10.30 -19.86
CA GLU A 299 -3.02 -11.19 -20.74
C GLU A 299 -4.10 -10.43 -21.52
N PRO A 300 -4.52 -10.95 -22.69
CA PRO A 300 -5.58 -10.32 -23.47
C PRO A 300 -6.88 -10.21 -22.67
N VAL A 301 -7.40 -8.99 -22.56
CA VAL A 301 -8.65 -8.71 -21.84
C VAL A 301 -9.83 -9.29 -22.60
N THR A 302 -10.46 -10.32 -22.02
CA THR A 302 -11.76 -10.83 -22.50
C THR A 302 -12.86 -10.17 -21.67
N VAL A 303 -13.63 -9.28 -22.29
CA VAL A 303 -14.68 -8.48 -21.61
C VAL A 303 -15.70 -9.36 -20.88
N GLU A 304 -16.02 -10.53 -21.44
CA GLU A 304 -16.92 -11.51 -20.83
C GLU A 304 -16.41 -12.00 -19.46
N ASN A 305 -15.11 -12.30 -19.36
CA ASN A 305 -14.52 -12.77 -18.10
C ASN A 305 -14.44 -11.65 -17.06
N TYR A 306 -14.13 -10.42 -17.48
CA TYR A 306 -14.06 -9.25 -16.60
C TYR A 306 -15.44 -8.80 -16.09
N LEU A 307 -16.50 -9.04 -16.85
CA LEU A 307 -17.87 -8.71 -16.46
C LEU A 307 -18.64 -9.91 -15.90
N ASN A 308 -17.97 -11.06 -15.74
CA ASN A 308 -18.57 -12.23 -15.15
C ASN A 308 -19.06 -11.90 -13.72
N PRO A 309 -20.34 -12.13 -13.38
CA PRO A 309 -20.87 -11.77 -12.06
C PRO A 309 -20.11 -12.41 -10.90
N ARG A 310 -19.59 -13.62 -11.07
CA ARG A 310 -18.80 -14.29 -10.04
C ARG A 310 -17.45 -13.59 -9.83
N HIS A 311 -16.83 -13.11 -10.91
CA HIS A 311 -15.54 -12.38 -10.87
C HIS A 311 -15.71 -11.03 -10.17
N LEU A 312 -16.75 -10.29 -10.58
CA LEU A 312 -17.12 -9.04 -9.96
C LEU A 312 -17.46 -9.22 -8.47
N GLY A 313 -18.15 -10.32 -8.12
CA GLY A 313 -18.45 -10.69 -6.75
C GLY A 313 -17.20 -10.94 -5.90
N ASN A 314 -16.22 -11.68 -6.43
CA ASN A 314 -14.94 -11.92 -5.74
C ASN A 314 -14.13 -10.63 -5.60
N CYS A 315 -14.05 -9.81 -6.66
CA CYS A 315 -13.42 -8.50 -6.63
C CYS A 315 -14.06 -7.59 -5.56
N PHE A 316 -15.39 -7.64 -5.43
CA PHE A 316 -16.12 -6.87 -4.42
C PHE A 316 -15.81 -7.36 -3.01
N ALA A 317 -15.79 -8.68 -2.78
CA ALA A 317 -15.44 -9.26 -1.50
C ALA A 317 -14.04 -8.84 -1.05
N ILE A 318 -13.05 -8.91 -1.96
CA ILE A 318 -11.68 -8.46 -1.69
C ILE A 318 -11.62 -6.95 -1.43
N ALA A 319 -12.28 -6.13 -2.24
CA ALA A 319 -12.31 -4.67 -2.03
C ALA A 319 -12.96 -4.29 -0.68
N PHE A 320 -14.03 -5.00 -0.30
CA PHE A 320 -14.71 -4.81 0.97
C PHE A 320 -13.85 -5.26 2.15
N PHE A 321 -13.12 -6.37 2.01
CA PHE A 321 -12.10 -6.80 2.97
C PHE A 321 -11.06 -5.70 3.18
N PHE A 322 -10.46 -5.16 2.11
CA PHE A 322 -9.44 -4.11 2.23
C PHE A 322 -9.98 -2.83 2.89
N GLN A 323 -11.19 -2.40 2.51
CA GLN A 323 -11.83 -1.26 3.16
C GLN A 323 -11.96 -1.50 4.67
N SER A 324 -12.43 -2.68 5.06
CA SER A 324 -12.72 -3.04 6.46
C SER A 324 -11.44 -3.21 7.26
N GLY A 325 -10.42 -3.88 6.71
CA GLY A 325 -9.13 -4.09 7.38
C GLY A 325 -8.36 -2.77 7.57
N LEU A 326 -8.30 -1.93 6.52
CA LEU A 326 -7.69 -0.60 6.65
C LEU A 326 -8.49 0.30 7.60
N ALA A 327 -9.81 0.21 7.62
CA ALA A 327 -10.64 0.95 8.59
C ALA A 327 -10.33 0.51 10.03
N LEU A 328 -10.21 -0.79 10.30
CA LEU A 328 -9.81 -1.32 11.61
C LEU A 328 -8.42 -0.84 12.01
N GLY A 329 -7.41 -1.06 11.16
CA GLY A 329 -6.03 -0.67 11.47
C GLY A 329 -5.88 0.83 11.74
N THR A 330 -6.49 1.66 10.88
CA THR A 330 -6.44 3.13 11.06
C THR A 330 -7.28 3.63 12.23
N ALA A 331 -8.40 2.97 12.56
CA ALA A 331 -9.17 3.29 13.76
C ALA A 331 -8.39 2.93 15.04
N ALA A 332 -7.75 1.76 15.09
CA ALA A 332 -6.99 1.31 16.24
C ALA A 332 -5.77 2.21 16.49
N ILE A 333 -4.95 2.43 15.46
CA ILE A 333 -3.80 3.35 15.52
C ILE A 333 -4.27 4.77 15.85
N GLY A 334 -5.30 5.26 15.16
CA GLY A 334 -5.84 6.60 15.38
C GLY A 334 -6.38 6.79 16.80
N ASN A 335 -7.02 5.79 17.40
CA ASN A 335 -7.47 5.83 18.78
C ASN A 335 -6.30 5.90 19.76
N LEU A 336 -5.31 5.03 19.61
CA LEU A 336 -4.11 5.01 20.44
C LEU A 336 -3.37 6.36 20.37
N VAL A 337 -3.17 6.88 19.16
CA VAL A 337 -2.51 8.18 18.95
C VAL A 337 -3.31 9.31 19.60
N GLN A 338 -4.64 9.32 19.50
CA GLN A 338 -5.49 10.33 20.14
C GLN A 338 -5.39 10.27 21.67
N ILE A 339 -5.35 9.07 22.27
CA ILE A 339 -5.20 8.89 23.72
C ILE A 339 -3.83 9.39 24.19
N LEU A 340 -2.76 9.01 23.48
CA LEU A 340 -1.38 9.34 23.89
C LEU A 340 -1.00 10.80 23.65
N THR A 341 -1.51 11.41 22.58
CA THR A 341 -1.08 12.76 22.16
C THR A 341 -2.11 13.86 22.45
N GLY A 342 -3.38 13.49 22.62
CA GLY A 342 -4.50 14.43 22.76
C GLY A 342 -4.84 15.22 21.49
N TYR A 343 -4.23 14.91 20.35
CA TYR A 343 -4.55 15.53 19.06
C TYR A 343 -5.57 14.71 18.30
N LYS A 344 -6.43 15.41 17.56
CA LYS A 344 -7.36 14.75 16.64
C LYS A 344 -6.59 14.13 15.48
N VAL A 345 -7.01 12.93 15.06
CA VAL A 345 -6.42 12.21 13.94
C VAL A 345 -7.37 12.25 12.74
N LEU A 346 -6.82 12.40 11.53
CA LEU A 346 -7.60 12.32 10.31
C LEU A 346 -8.17 10.91 10.12
N ARG A 347 -9.50 10.81 10.01
CA ARG A 347 -10.17 9.55 9.65
C ARG A 347 -9.78 9.12 8.23
N ALA A 348 -9.17 7.95 8.09
CA ALA A 348 -8.65 7.45 6.82
C ALA A 348 -9.75 6.97 5.85
N MET A 349 -10.79 6.28 6.36
CA MET A 349 -11.88 5.73 5.54
C MET A 349 -13.22 6.43 5.80
N LYS A 350 -13.89 6.92 4.75
CA LYS A 350 -15.22 7.57 4.82
C LYS A 350 -16.25 6.85 3.93
N ASN A 351 -16.56 5.60 4.28
CA ASN A 351 -17.53 4.74 3.60
C ASN A 351 -17.47 4.79 2.06
N PRO A 352 -16.29 4.64 1.43
CA PRO A 352 -16.14 4.83 -0.01
C PRO A 352 -17.04 3.90 -0.82
N MET A 353 -17.23 2.65 -0.38
CA MET A 353 -18.06 1.66 -1.08
C MET A 353 -19.58 1.90 -0.96
N LEU A 354 -20.04 2.85 -0.15
CA LEU A 354 -21.48 3.10 0.07
C LEU A 354 -21.92 4.53 -0.24
N GLU A 355 -21.00 5.50 -0.23
CA GLU A 355 -21.35 6.92 -0.29
C GLU A 355 -20.59 7.71 -1.37
N ALA A 356 -19.76 7.05 -2.20
CA ALA A 356 -19.02 7.76 -3.24
C ALA A 356 -19.95 8.36 -4.29
N THR A 357 -19.69 9.63 -4.63
CA THR A 357 -20.51 10.40 -5.59
C THR A 357 -19.84 10.63 -6.94
N SER A 358 -18.54 10.33 -7.04
CA SER A 358 -17.79 10.23 -8.29
C SER A 358 -16.49 9.42 -8.09
N PRO A 359 -15.79 8.98 -9.15
CA PRO A 359 -14.47 8.32 -9.01
C PRO A 359 -13.44 9.20 -8.29
N SER A 360 -13.41 10.50 -8.57
CA SER A 360 -12.58 11.47 -7.84
C SER A 360 -12.98 11.62 -6.37
N ASP A 361 -14.27 11.50 -6.03
CA ASP A 361 -14.74 11.48 -4.64
C ASP A 361 -14.32 10.19 -3.92
N PHE A 362 -14.42 9.04 -4.59
CA PHE A 362 -13.98 7.74 -4.09
C PHE A 362 -12.50 7.77 -3.71
N TRP A 363 -11.60 8.03 -4.68
CA TRP A 363 -10.15 7.98 -4.47
C TRP A 363 -9.58 9.23 -3.78
N GLY A 364 -10.21 10.39 -3.94
CA GLY A 364 -9.67 11.66 -3.47
C GLY A 364 -10.18 12.10 -2.11
N LYS A 365 -11.34 11.60 -1.66
CA LYS A 365 -12.03 12.13 -0.47
C LYS A 365 -12.52 11.08 0.51
N ARG A 366 -12.54 9.80 0.14
CA ARG A 366 -13.16 8.74 0.95
C ARG A 366 -12.28 7.52 1.18
N TRP A 367 -11.51 7.12 0.18
CA TRP A 367 -10.58 5.99 0.26
C TRP A 367 -9.21 6.44 0.78
N ASN A 368 -8.75 5.83 1.86
CA ASN A 368 -7.41 5.98 2.45
C ASN A 368 -6.87 7.43 2.44
N LEU A 369 -7.55 8.32 3.18
CA LEU A 369 -7.21 9.73 3.25
C LEU A 369 -5.81 10.01 3.82
N LEU A 370 -5.27 9.09 4.64
CA LEU A 370 -3.89 9.16 5.13
C LEU A 370 -2.91 9.13 3.95
N VAL A 371 -3.05 8.14 3.06
CA VAL A 371 -2.21 8.03 1.86
C VAL A 371 -2.49 9.18 0.88
N HIS A 372 -3.75 9.60 0.75
CA HIS A 372 -4.11 10.76 -0.09
C HIS A 372 -3.35 12.03 0.31
N VAL A 373 -3.32 12.39 1.59
CA VAL A 373 -2.69 13.65 2.03
C VAL A 373 -1.17 13.62 1.83
N VAL A 374 -0.53 12.48 2.09
CA VAL A 374 0.92 12.35 1.92
C VAL A 374 1.33 12.34 0.45
N LEU A 375 0.58 11.66 -0.42
CA LEU A 375 0.79 11.74 -1.88
C LEU A 375 0.55 13.16 -2.40
N LYS A 376 -0.46 13.85 -1.87
CA LYS A 376 -0.76 15.23 -2.28
C LYS A 376 0.40 16.17 -1.97
N ARG A 377 1.03 16.03 -0.81
CA ARG A 377 2.14 16.90 -0.38
C ARG A 377 3.50 16.44 -0.93
N GLY A 378 3.76 15.13 -0.96
CA GLY A 378 5.02 14.54 -1.39
C GLY A 378 5.17 14.37 -2.91
N VAL A 379 4.07 14.28 -3.68
CA VAL A 379 4.12 14.03 -5.14
C VAL A 379 3.32 15.06 -5.92
N TYR A 380 2.03 15.23 -5.63
CA TYR A 380 1.15 16.07 -6.45
C TYR A 380 1.59 17.54 -6.48
N LYS A 381 1.73 18.17 -5.31
CA LYS A 381 2.10 19.60 -5.23
C LYS A 381 3.49 19.87 -5.83
N PRO A 382 4.54 19.06 -5.57
CA PRO A 382 5.84 19.22 -6.21
C PRO A 382 5.76 19.15 -7.74
N VAL A 383 5.13 18.12 -8.29
CA VAL A 383 5.01 17.95 -9.75
C VAL A 383 4.16 19.08 -10.35
N ARG A 384 3.10 19.51 -9.65
CA ARG A 384 2.22 20.59 -10.11
C ARG A 384 2.93 21.95 -10.25
N ARG A 385 4.07 22.17 -9.57
CA ARG A 385 4.90 23.38 -9.77
C ARG A 385 5.48 23.46 -11.19
N TYR A 386 5.72 22.31 -11.82
CA TYR A 386 6.41 22.22 -13.12
C TYR A 386 5.54 21.65 -14.25
N ALA A 387 4.43 20.99 -13.92
CA ALA A 387 3.58 20.30 -14.89
C ALA A 387 2.09 20.62 -14.71
N SER A 388 1.29 20.19 -15.70
CA SER A 388 -0.17 20.35 -15.67
C SER A 388 -0.83 19.53 -14.55
N ALA A 389 -2.06 19.88 -14.19
CA ALA A 389 -2.83 19.13 -13.19
C ALA A 389 -3.08 17.66 -13.60
N LEU A 390 -3.16 17.37 -14.90
CA LEU A 390 -3.33 16.02 -15.41
C LEU A 390 -2.05 15.19 -15.22
N ILE A 391 -0.89 15.75 -15.57
CA ILE A 391 0.42 15.09 -15.39
C ILE A 391 0.70 14.88 -13.90
N ALA A 392 0.41 15.89 -13.06
CA ALA A 392 0.55 15.74 -11.61
C ALA A 392 -0.37 14.65 -11.04
N SER A 393 -1.60 14.51 -11.56
CA SER A 393 -2.48 13.40 -11.20
C SER A 393 -1.92 12.06 -11.67
N LEU A 394 -1.42 11.94 -12.90
CA LEU A 394 -0.79 10.70 -13.39
C LEU A 394 0.40 10.30 -12.52
N ALA A 395 1.28 11.26 -12.18
CA ALA A 395 2.43 11.02 -11.32
C ALA A 395 2.03 10.47 -9.94
N VAL A 396 0.92 10.96 -9.36
CA VAL A 396 0.39 10.42 -8.10
C VAL A 396 -0.05 8.97 -8.23
N PHE A 397 -0.78 8.63 -9.31
CA PHE A 397 -1.25 7.26 -9.53
C PHE A 397 -0.09 6.30 -9.81
N VAL A 398 0.88 6.70 -10.63
CA VAL A 398 2.09 5.90 -10.89
C VAL A 398 2.89 5.72 -9.60
N ALA A 399 3.11 6.79 -8.83
CA ALA A 399 3.82 6.70 -7.56
C ALA A 399 3.09 5.73 -6.60
N SER A 400 1.77 5.89 -6.44
CA SER A 400 0.94 4.97 -5.65
C SER A 400 1.08 3.51 -6.10
N GLY A 401 1.04 3.26 -7.40
CA GLY A 401 1.26 1.94 -7.99
C GLY A 401 2.61 1.33 -7.62
N LEU A 402 3.70 2.08 -7.84
CA LEU A 402 5.06 1.65 -7.51
C LEU A 402 5.25 1.36 -6.01
N PHE A 403 4.61 2.11 -5.12
CA PHE A 403 4.65 1.77 -3.69
C PHE A 403 3.94 0.46 -3.38
N HIS A 404 2.83 0.17 -4.07
CA HIS A 404 2.17 -1.12 -3.92
C HIS A 404 2.96 -2.28 -4.53
N GLU A 405 3.78 -2.04 -5.57
CA GLU A 405 4.75 -3.05 -6.05
C GLU A 405 5.84 -3.30 -5.01
N TRP A 406 6.36 -2.24 -4.41
CA TRP A 406 7.34 -2.35 -3.34
C TRP A 406 6.78 -3.14 -2.15
N VAL A 407 5.52 -2.88 -1.77
CA VAL A 407 4.81 -3.66 -0.74
C VAL A 407 4.67 -5.12 -1.14
N VAL A 408 4.21 -5.40 -2.36
CA VAL A 408 4.06 -6.79 -2.83
C VAL A 408 5.40 -7.52 -2.79
N HIS A 409 6.46 -6.89 -3.28
CA HIS A 409 7.78 -7.46 -3.26
C HIS A 409 8.26 -7.75 -1.83
N ALA A 410 8.21 -6.74 -0.94
CA ALA A 410 8.71 -6.88 0.43
C ALA A 410 7.90 -7.88 1.26
N VAL A 411 6.58 -7.91 1.11
CA VAL A 411 5.70 -8.72 1.95
C VAL A 411 5.58 -10.15 1.44
N PHE A 412 5.45 -10.34 0.13
CA PHE A 412 5.11 -11.64 -0.46
C PHE A 412 6.26 -12.33 -1.20
N LEU A 413 7.19 -11.59 -1.82
CA LEU A 413 8.28 -12.20 -2.60
C LEU A 413 9.60 -12.31 -1.84
N TYR A 414 9.85 -11.41 -0.88
CA TYR A 414 11.11 -11.42 -0.15
C TYR A 414 11.24 -12.63 0.79
N ASN A 415 12.31 -13.42 0.59
CA ASN A 415 12.61 -14.66 1.31
C ASN A 415 11.42 -15.62 1.36
N LYS A 416 10.57 -15.59 0.33
CA LYS A 416 9.36 -16.41 0.24
C LYS A 416 9.11 -16.86 -1.19
N GLN A 417 8.64 -18.09 -1.32
CA GLN A 417 8.23 -18.66 -2.59
C GLN A 417 6.70 -18.59 -2.66
N SER A 418 6.18 -17.48 -3.19
CA SER A 418 4.75 -17.31 -3.43
C SER A 418 4.44 -17.54 -4.90
N GLU A 419 3.72 -18.62 -5.18
CA GLU A 419 3.24 -18.92 -6.53
C GLU A 419 2.11 -17.95 -6.92
N GLY A 420 2.10 -17.49 -8.17
CA GLY A 420 1.05 -16.61 -8.69
C GLY A 420 1.11 -15.14 -8.23
N VAL A 421 2.17 -14.71 -7.53
CA VAL A 421 2.37 -13.29 -7.20
C VAL A 421 3.17 -12.63 -8.33
N VAL A 422 2.51 -11.74 -9.08
CA VAL A 422 3.11 -11.02 -10.21
C VAL A 422 3.33 -9.55 -9.87
N LEU A 423 4.50 -9.02 -10.22
CA LEU A 423 4.79 -7.57 -10.14
C LEU A 423 4.24 -6.83 -11.36
N GLY A 424 3.81 -5.59 -11.14
CA GLY A 424 3.25 -4.69 -12.15
C GLY A 424 1.72 -4.64 -12.16
N SER A 425 1.05 -5.62 -11.55
CA SER A 425 -0.42 -5.70 -11.51
C SER A 425 -1.02 -4.54 -10.71
N ASN A 426 -0.42 -4.19 -9.57
CA ASN A 426 -0.87 -3.07 -8.75
C ASN A 426 -0.69 -1.74 -9.49
N THR A 427 0.44 -1.55 -10.16
CA THR A 427 0.71 -0.36 -10.96
C THR A 427 -0.29 -0.23 -12.10
N ALA A 428 -0.60 -1.33 -12.80
CA ALA A 428 -1.64 -1.37 -13.83
C ALA A 428 -3.01 -0.97 -13.27
N PHE A 429 -3.37 -1.46 -12.08
CA PHE A 429 -4.62 -1.06 -11.39
C PHE A 429 -4.68 0.44 -11.11
N PHE A 430 -3.62 1.05 -10.58
CA PHE A 430 -3.63 2.48 -10.31
C PHE A 430 -3.64 3.31 -11.60
N VAL A 431 -2.93 2.90 -12.64
CA VAL A 431 -2.99 3.55 -13.96
C VAL A 431 -4.39 3.46 -14.57
N TRP A 432 -5.07 2.31 -14.44
CA TRP A 432 -6.47 2.18 -14.84
C TRP A 432 -7.37 3.19 -14.12
N ASN A 433 -7.23 3.32 -12.80
CA ASN A 433 -8.00 4.29 -12.02
C ASN A 433 -7.70 5.75 -12.39
N PHE A 434 -6.46 6.06 -12.80
CA PHE A 434 -6.14 7.36 -13.40
C PHE A 434 -6.94 7.60 -14.69
N VAL A 435 -7.01 6.61 -15.59
CA VAL A 435 -7.81 6.72 -16.83
C VAL A 435 -9.28 6.97 -16.49
N VAL A 436 -9.85 6.24 -15.54
CA VAL A 436 -11.24 6.45 -15.08
C VAL A 436 -11.47 7.89 -14.60
N ILE A 437 -10.57 8.44 -13.78
CA ILE A 437 -10.68 9.84 -13.30
C ILE A 437 -10.43 10.85 -14.42
N ALA A 438 -9.50 10.58 -15.34
CA ALA A 438 -9.28 11.44 -16.51
C ALA A 438 -10.54 11.50 -17.37
N CYS A 439 -11.17 10.36 -17.64
CA CYS A 439 -12.46 10.27 -18.31
C CYS A 439 -13.56 11.01 -17.54
N GLU A 440 -13.66 10.84 -16.22
CA GLU A 440 -14.59 11.60 -15.38
C GLU A 440 -14.44 13.12 -15.61
N ARG A 441 -13.20 13.64 -15.57
CA ARG A 441 -12.94 15.07 -15.77
C ARG A 441 -13.36 15.57 -17.16
N MET A 442 -13.23 14.73 -18.18
CA MET A 442 -13.66 15.06 -19.55
C MET A 442 -15.18 15.02 -19.69
N LEU A 443 -15.84 14.07 -19.03
CA LEU A 443 -17.28 13.80 -19.21
C LEU A 443 -18.18 14.57 -18.25
N VAL A 444 -17.69 15.00 -17.07
CA VAL A 444 -18.51 15.65 -16.03
C VAL A 444 -19.18 16.95 -16.49
N ALA A 445 -18.59 17.65 -17.46
CA ALA A 445 -19.13 18.89 -18.03
C ALA A 445 -20.23 18.65 -19.09
N THR A 446 -20.41 17.41 -19.55
CA THR A 446 -21.41 17.09 -20.58
C THR A 446 -22.83 17.14 -20.03
N LYS A 447 -23.77 17.64 -20.83
CA LYS A 447 -25.20 17.71 -20.44
C LYS A 447 -25.76 16.34 -20.09
N GLY A 448 -25.33 15.28 -20.78
CA GLY A 448 -25.77 13.90 -20.53
C GLY A 448 -25.46 13.43 -19.11
N VAL A 449 -24.22 13.58 -18.65
CA VAL A 449 -23.81 13.18 -17.30
C VAL A 449 -24.52 14.02 -16.22
N GLN A 450 -24.69 15.32 -16.45
CA GLN A 450 -25.40 16.19 -15.51
C GLN A 450 -26.88 15.84 -15.39
N SER A 451 -27.55 15.50 -16.50
CA SER A 451 -28.94 15.03 -16.48
C SER A 451 -29.05 13.67 -15.79
N LEU A 452 -28.16 12.73 -16.11
CA LEU A 452 -28.16 11.39 -15.52
C LEU A 452 -27.99 11.45 -13.99
N LYS A 453 -27.10 12.32 -13.49
CA LYS A 453 -26.89 12.53 -12.05
C LYS A 453 -28.12 13.06 -11.32
N LYS A 454 -29.00 13.80 -12.00
CA LYS A 454 -30.26 14.32 -11.40
C LYS A 454 -31.35 13.26 -11.32
N VAL A 455 -31.33 12.28 -12.22
CA VAL A 455 -32.37 11.24 -12.32
C VAL A 455 -32.02 10.01 -11.48
N LEU A 456 -30.75 9.62 -11.42
CA LEU A 456 -30.35 8.39 -10.74
C LEU A 456 -30.39 8.52 -9.21
N PRO A 457 -30.94 7.51 -8.50
CA PRO A 457 -30.77 7.37 -7.06
C PRO A 457 -29.29 7.31 -6.65
N ARG A 458 -28.95 7.85 -5.48
CA ARG A 458 -27.57 7.93 -4.97
C ARG A 458 -26.86 6.57 -4.90
N PHE A 459 -27.59 5.53 -4.52
CA PHE A 459 -27.03 4.17 -4.45
C PHE A 459 -26.60 3.68 -5.84
N MET A 460 -27.39 3.90 -6.89
CA MET A 460 -27.03 3.51 -8.26
C MET A 460 -25.79 4.24 -8.75
N VAL A 461 -25.64 5.53 -8.41
CA VAL A 461 -24.43 6.30 -8.72
C VAL A 461 -23.21 5.66 -8.06
N THR A 462 -23.32 5.27 -6.80
CA THR A 462 -22.24 4.59 -6.07
C THR A 462 -21.87 3.26 -6.72
N VAL A 463 -22.87 2.44 -7.08
CA VAL A 463 -22.65 1.17 -7.79
C VAL A 463 -21.92 1.40 -9.11
N MET A 464 -22.33 2.39 -9.92
CA MET A 464 -21.65 2.72 -11.17
C MET A 464 -20.19 3.14 -10.96
N ILE A 465 -19.91 3.90 -9.90
CA ILE A 465 -18.55 4.33 -9.56
C ILE A 465 -17.70 3.12 -9.19
N ILE A 466 -18.21 2.22 -8.36
CA ILE A 466 -17.50 0.99 -7.99
C ILE A 466 -17.24 0.15 -9.24
N MET A 467 -18.26 -0.05 -10.08
CA MET A 467 -18.16 -0.81 -11.33
C MET A 467 -17.16 -0.24 -12.34
N SER A 468 -16.77 1.03 -12.23
CA SER A 468 -15.70 1.60 -13.08
C SER A 468 -14.31 1.03 -12.74
N SER A 469 -14.10 0.56 -11.51
CA SER A 469 -12.81 0.09 -10.99
C SER A 469 -12.83 -1.40 -10.65
N LEU A 470 -14.01 -1.95 -10.34
CA LEU A 470 -14.21 -3.32 -9.85
C LEU A 470 -13.72 -4.42 -10.81
N PRO A 471 -13.96 -4.35 -12.14
CA PRO A 471 -13.50 -5.40 -13.06
C PRO A 471 -11.98 -5.61 -13.01
N ALA A 472 -11.23 -4.52 -12.83
CA ALA A 472 -9.77 -4.51 -12.73
C ALA A 472 -9.25 -4.71 -11.28
N ALA A 473 -10.12 -4.85 -10.27
CA ALA A 473 -9.70 -4.88 -8.87
C ALA A 473 -8.88 -6.14 -8.51
N HIS A 474 -9.02 -7.23 -9.26
CA HIS A 474 -8.17 -8.42 -9.11
C HIS A 474 -6.70 -8.14 -9.43
N TRP A 475 -6.37 -7.15 -10.27
CA TRP A 475 -4.97 -6.73 -10.46
C TRP A 475 -4.36 -6.18 -9.17
N PHE A 476 -5.18 -5.60 -8.29
CA PHE A 476 -4.76 -5.19 -6.96
C PHE A 476 -4.81 -6.35 -5.95
N GLY A 477 -5.92 -7.09 -5.93
CA GLY A 477 -6.19 -8.11 -4.93
C GLY A 477 -5.46 -9.45 -5.12
N GLY A 478 -5.10 -9.79 -6.36
CA GLY A 478 -4.49 -11.06 -6.75
C GLY A 478 -3.19 -11.37 -6.00
N PRO A 479 -2.19 -10.46 -5.99
CA PRO A 479 -0.97 -10.65 -5.20
C PRO A 479 -1.21 -10.94 -3.71
N TYR A 480 -2.24 -10.31 -3.12
CA TYR A 480 -2.59 -10.51 -1.71
C TYR A 480 -3.31 -11.84 -1.48
N LEU A 481 -4.16 -12.26 -2.43
CA LEU A 481 -4.81 -13.56 -2.40
C LEU A 481 -3.77 -14.69 -2.48
N ASN A 482 -2.90 -14.63 -3.49
CA ASN A 482 -1.88 -15.64 -3.76
C ASN A 482 -0.74 -15.62 -2.73
N GLY A 483 -0.51 -14.46 -2.10
CA GLY A 483 0.48 -14.28 -1.03
C GLY A 483 0.01 -14.69 0.37
N ASN A 484 -1.13 -15.40 0.51
CA ASN A 484 -1.73 -15.81 1.79
C ASN A 484 -2.07 -14.65 2.76
N PHE A 485 -2.16 -13.41 2.26
CA PHE A 485 -2.39 -12.24 3.10
C PHE A 485 -3.67 -12.34 3.94
N PHE A 486 -4.75 -12.79 3.32
CA PHE A 486 -6.06 -12.82 3.95
C PHE A 486 -6.13 -13.86 5.07
N SER A 487 -5.59 -15.06 4.84
CA SER A 487 -5.44 -16.13 5.83
C SER A 487 -4.50 -15.75 6.96
N ASP A 488 -3.43 -15.04 6.66
CA ASP A 488 -2.55 -14.49 7.70
C ASP A 488 -3.20 -13.34 8.48
N TYR A 489 -4.14 -12.61 7.87
CA TYR A 489 -4.83 -11.50 8.53
C TYR A 489 -5.90 -11.99 9.52
N GLU A 490 -6.61 -13.09 9.22
CA GLU A 490 -7.64 -13.61 10.14
C GLU A 490 -7.08 -14.06 11.50
N THR A 491 -5.77 -14.30 11.62
CA THR A 491 -5.14 -14.60 12.90
C THR A 491 -5.14 -13.41 13.86
N PHE A 492 -5.34 -12.17 13.38
CA PHE A 492 -5.40 -10.98 14.21
C PHE A 492 -6.81 -10.63 14.72
N VAL A 493 -7.84 -11.36 14.29
CA VAL A 493 -9.23 -11.08 14.67
C VAL A 493 -9.90 -12.31 15.27
N PRO A 494 -10.88 -12.14 16.18
CA PRO A 494 -11.71 -13.25 16.63
C PRO A 494 -12.50 -13.84 15.45
N MET A 495 -12.55 -15.16 15.36
CA MET A 495 -13.16 -15.89 14.24
C MET A 495 -14.19 -16.90 14.75
N ILE A 496 -15.33 -17.01 14.07
CA ILE A 496 -16.30 -18.06 14.36
C ILE A 496 -16.14 -19.15 13.29
N ARG A 497 -15.78 -20.38 13.68
CA ARG A 497 -15.62 -21.50 12.75
C ARG A 497 -16.60 -22.62 13.08
N LYS A 498 -17.21 -23.23 12.07
CA LYS A 498 -17.98 -24.46 12.24
C LYS A 498 -16.99 -25.62 12.43
N MET A 499 -17.19 -26.44 13.47
CA MET A 499 -16.37 -27.63 13.76
C MET A 499 -16.77 -28.81 12.87
#